data_AF-A0A7S1R9V0-F1
#
_entry.id   AF-A0A7S1R9V0-F1
#
_cell.length_a   1.000
_cell.length_b   1.000
_cell.length_c   1.000
_cell.angle_alpha   90.00
_cell.angle_beta   90.00
_cell.angle_gamma   90.00
#
_symmetry.space_group_name_H-M   'P 1'
#
loop_
_entity.id
_entity.type
_entity.pdbx_description
1 polymer ?
#
loop_
_entity_poly.entity_id
_entity_poly.type
_entity_poly.pdbx_seq_one_letter_code
_entity_poly.pdbx_strand_id
1 'polypeptide(L)'
;MRYELSGWSETPAGLVDTLARMDLQRFFAEPEGCSGLLAAMPNGTVVHGRNLDYAGFEITTPDGRIYHWPHVTTEVVFLRQGKPLFISAHWPGLVGIHTGMRFGGWSFEQNTRFHSKDADVLYGLMQGSEGFAFRARRIMEATADFETAVQ
;
A
#
# COMPACT_ATOMS: atom_id res chain seq x y z
N MET A 1 -6.09 12.57 0.20
CA MET A 1 -4.89 12.28 1.01
C MET A 1 -4.67 13.22 2.19
N ARG A 2 -4.44 14.54 2.05
CA ARG A 2 -4.23 15.44 3.23
C ARG A 2 -5.33 15.33 4.31
N TYR A 3 -6.58 15.16 3.88
CA TYR A 3 -7.72 15.00 4.79
C TYR A 3 -7.85 13.63 5.46
N GLU A 4 -7.24 12.58 4.89
CA GLU A 4 -7.31 11.24 5.48
C GLU A 4 -6.36 11.11 6.67
N LEU A 5 -5.16 11.68 6.55
CA LEU A 5 -4.23 11.79 7.68
C LEU A 5 -4.81 12.65 8.82
N SER A 6 -5.58 13.70 8.49
CA SER A 6 -6.28 14.51 9.50
C SER A 6 -7.57 13.88 10.01
N GLY A 7 -8.24 13.00 9.24
CA GLY A 7 -9.45 12.31 9.71
C GLY A 7 -9.18 11.38 10.89
N TRP A 8 -7.93 10.93 11.04
CA TRP A 8 -7.50 10.20 12.22
C TRP A 8 -7.32 11.09 13.45
N SER A 9 -7.30 12.43 13.36
CA SER A 9 -7.16 13.33 14.53
C SER A 9 -8.35 13.37 15.47
N GLU A 10 -9.45 12.71 15.10
CA GLU A 10 -10.58 12.44 16.00
C GLU A 10 -10.34 11.20 16.88
N THR A 11 -9.26 10.45 16.62
CA THR A 11 -8.77 9.39 17.50
C THR A 11 -7.77 9.96 18.52
N PRO A 12 -7.52 9.28 19.66
CA PRO A 12 -6.64 9.80 20.72
C PRO A 12 -5.30 10.31 20.14
N ALA A 13 -4.82 11.47 20.57
CA ALA A 13 -3.68 12.17 19.94
C ALA A 13 -2.40 11.31 19.74
N GLY A 14 -2.20 10.28 20.57
CA GLY A 14 -1.11 9.30 20.40
C GLY A 14 -1.28 8.36 19.21
N LEU A 15 -2.51 8.07 18.78
CA LEU A 15 -2.80 7.19 17.65
C LEU A 15 -2.49 7.84 16.32
N VAL A 16 -2.76 9.14 16.12
CA VAL A 16 -2.37 9.84 14.87
C VAL A 16 -0.87 9.88 14.69
N ASP A 17 -0.14 10.25 15.74
CA ASP A 17 1.33 10.31 15.65
C ASP A 17 1.89 8.89 15.43
N THR A 18 1.27 7.86 16.02
CA THR A 18 1.62 6.45 15.77
C THR A 18 1.29 6.00 14.34
N LEU A 19 0.13 6.36 13.80
CA LEU A 19 -0.30 5.95 12.45
C LEU A 19 0.44 6.71 11.36
N ALA A 20 0.68 8.01 11.54
CA ALA A 20 1.54 8.81 10.67
C ALA A 20 2.98 8.27 10.71
N ARG A 21 3.48 7.89 11.90
CA ARG A 21 4.75 7.17 12.02
C ARG A 21 4.69 5.80 11.38
N MET A 22 3.60 5.03 11.46
CA MET A 22 3.50 3.72 10.80
C MET A 22 3.45 3.85 9.27
N ASP A 23 2.72 4.83 8.74
CA ASP A 23 2.67 5.12 7.30
C ASP A 23 4.07 5.57 6.84
N LEU A 24 4.69 6.52 7.53
CA LEU A 24 6.05 7.00 7.25
C LEU A 24 7.12 5.92 7.44
N GLN A 25 7.06 5.15 8.51
CA GLN A 25 7.97 4.06 8.83
C GLN A 25 7.78 2.90 7.85
N ARG A 26 6.59 2.71 7.25
CA ARG A 26 6.37 1.78 6.13
C ARG A 26 6.74 2.35 4.76
N PHE A 27 6.77 3.67 4.60
CA PHE A 27 7.48 4.28 3.46
C PHE A 27 8.97 3.94 3.46
N PHE A 28 9.55 3.75 4.65
CA PHE A 28 10.96 3.39 4.84
C PHE A 28 11.20 1.91 5.14
N ALA A 29 10.22 1.17 5.64
CA ALA A 29 10.33 -0.25 5.91
C ALA A 29 10.12 -0.97 4.58
N GLU A 30 11.23 -1.33 3.98
CA GLU A 30 11.28 -2.19 2.81
C GLU A 30 10.77 -3.59 3.21
N PRO A 31 9.78 -4.17 2.48
CA PRO A 31 9.46 -5.58 2.62
C PRO A 31 10.74 -6.42 2.53
N GLU A 32 10.87 -7.41 3.41
CA GLU A 32 12.01 -8.33 3.43
C GLU A 32 12.04 -9.21 2.19
N GLY A 33 10.85 -9.53 1.68
CA GLY A 33 10.68 -10.35 0.48
C GLY A 33 9.42 -9.96 -0.27
N CYS A 34 9.51 -10.04 -1.58
CA CYS A 34 8.39 -9.80 -2.48
C CYS A 34 8.54 -10.71 -3.69
N SER A 35 7.51 -11.50 -3.98
CA SER A 35 7.44 -12.31 -5.19
C SER A 35 6.11 -12.08 -5.90
N GLY A 36 6.17 -11.83 -7.20
CA GLY A 36 5.01 -11.66 -8.06
C GLY A 36 5.03 -12.60 -9.24
N LEU A 37 3.83 -12.90 -9.74
CA LEU A 37 3.59 -13.70 -10.93
C LEU A 37 2.55 -13.00 -11.80
N LEU A 38 2.91 -12.78 -13.05
CA LEU A 38 1.99 -12.36 -14.11
C LEU A 38 1.96 -13.44 -15.19
N ALA A 39 0.77 -13.96 -15.48
CA ALA A 39 0.58 -15.02 -16.47
C ALA A 39 -0.62 -14.72 -17.36
N ALA A 40 -0.51 -15.04 -18.64
CA ALA A 40 -1.62 -15.02 -19.59
C ALA A 40 -2.04 -16.46 -19.90
N MET A 41 -3.32 -16.77 -19.68
CA MET A 41 -3.90 -18.06 -20.04
C MET A 41 -4.19 -18.12 -21.55
N PRO A 42 -4.29 -19.32 -22.15
CA PRO A 42 -4.57 -19.47 -23.59
C PRO A 42 -5.87 -18.80 -24.07
N ASN A 43 -6.84 -18.61 -23.18
CA ASN A 43 -8.10 -17.93 -23.46
C ASN A 43 -8.01 -16.38 -23.37
N GLY A 44 -6.81 -15.83 -23.14
CA GLY A 44 -6.57 -14.39 -22.99
C GLY A 44 -6.80 -13.83 -21.60
N THR A 45 -7.25 -14.64 -20.62
CA THR A 45 -7.35 -14.18 -19.23
C THR A 45 -5.97 -13.96 -18.63
N VAL A 46 -5.74 -12.80 -18.02
CA VAL A 46 -4.51 -12.50 -17.27
C VAL A 46 -4.71 -12.81 -15.79
N VAL A 47 -3.76 -13.52 -15.20
CA VAL A 47 -3.67 -13.80 -13.77
C VAL A 47 -2.48 -13.05 -13.20
N HIS A 48 -2.72 -12.28 -12.15
CA HIS A 48 -1.70 -11.58 -11.40
C HIS A 48 -1.80 -12.00 -9.94
N GLY A 49 -0.75 -12.61 -9.42
CA GLY A 49 -0.68 -13.08 -8.04
C GLY A 49 0.64 -12.71 -7.41
N ARG A 50 0.67 -12.68 -6.08
CA ARG A 50 1.87 -12.32 -5.33
C ARG A 50 1.92 -12.85 -3.91
N ASN A 51 3.12 -12.87 -3.34
CA ASN A 51 3.38 -12.96 -1.90
C ASN A 51 4.09 -11.68 -1.42
N LEU A 52 3.71 -11.18 -0.26
CA LEU A 52 4.34 -10.04 0.42
C LEU A 52 4.88 -10.52 1.77
N ASP A 53 6.20 -10.45 1.95
CA ASP A 53 6.88 -11.00 3.12
C ASP A 53 7.45 -9.85 3.97
N TYR A 54 7.04 -9.84 5.24
CA TYR A 54 7.55 -8.94 6.27
C TYR A 54 7.72 -9.73 7.57
N ALA A 55 8.89 -9.68 8.19
CA ALA A 55 9.03 -10.00 9.60
C ALA A 55 8.85 -8.75 10.49
N GLY A 56 8.90 -8.97 11.79
CA GLY A 56 9.05 -7.89 12.76
C GLY A 56 7.76 -7.17 13.16
N PHE A 57 6.57 -7.74 12.93
CA PHE A 57 5.33 -7.22 13.52
C PHE A 57 4.69 -8.23 14.46
N GLU A 58 4.73 -7.84 15.72
CA GLU A 58 4.12 -8.55 16.83
C GLU A 58 3.43 -7.51 17.73
N ILE A 59 2.11 -7.66 17.90
CA ILE A 59 1.36 -6.91 18.90
C ILE A 59 0.82 -7.89 19.92
N THR A 60 1.27 -7.75 21.16
CA THR A 60 0.70 -8.48 22.29
C THR A 60 -0.42 -7.66 22.91
N THR A 61 -1.63 -8.19 22.90
CA THR A 61 -2.79 -7.56 23.54
C THR A 61 -2.75 -7.74 25.06
N PRO A 62 -3.52 -6.93 25.83
CA PRO A 62 -3.54 -7.04 27.30
C PRO A 62 -3.95 -8.41 27.85
N ASP A 63 -4.68 -9.22 27.07
CA ASP A 63 -5.07 -10.61 27.39
C ASP A 63 -3.99 -11.64 27.00
N GLY A 64 -2.82 -11.20 26.52
CA GLY A 64 -1.67 -12.03 26.19
C GLY A 64 -1.71 -12.66 24.78
N ARG A 65 -2.69 -12.30 23.94
CA ARG A 65 -2.71 -12.79 22.54
C ARG A 65 -1.69 -12.04 21.70
N ILE A 66 -1.04 -12.78 20.81
CA ILE A 66 -0.05 -12.25 19.88
C ILE A 66 -0.67 -12.14 18.48
N TYR A 67 -0.62 -10.94 17.91
CA TYR A 67 -1.06 -10.63 16.57
C TYR A 67 0.14 -10.36 15.65
N HIS A 68 -0.02 -10.71 14.38
CA HIS A 68 0.98 -10.60 13.32
C HIS A 68 0.33 -9.97 12.08
N TRP A 69 1.12 -9.66 11.04
CA TRP A 69 0.62 -9.02 9.83
C TRP A 69 -0.62 -9.69 9.23
N PRO A 70 -0.68 -11.03 9.07
CA PRO A 70 -1.86 -11.68 8.49
C PRO A 70 -3.14 -11.42 9.29
N HIS A 71 -3.04 -11.24 10.61
CA HIS A 71 -4.20 -11.01 11.47
C HIS A 71 -4.80 -9.60 11.36
N VAL A 72 -4.04 -8.64 10.85
CA VAL A 72 -4.47 -7.24 10.67
C VAL A 72 -4.55 -6.84 9.20
N THR A 73 -4.20 -7.74 8.28
CA THR A 73 -4.33 -7.51 6.84
C THR A 73 -5.79 -7.65 6.45
N THR A 74 -6.32 -6.65 5.77
CA THR A 74 -7.71 -6.63 5.31
C THR A 74 -7.79 -6.21 3.86
N GLU A 75 -8.88 -6.56 3.20
CA GLU A 75 -9.19 -6.06 1.87
C GLU A 75 -9.98 -4.76 2.00
N VAL A 76 -9.50 -3.70 1.35
CA VAL A 76 -10.17 -2.40 1.32
C VAL A 76 -10.67 -2.13 -0.09
N VAL A 77 -12.00 -1.95 -0.21
CA VAL A 77 -12.64 -1.51 -1.45
C VAL A 77 -12.78 0.00 -1.42
N PHE A 78 -12.09 0.68 -2.34
CA PHE A 78 -12.16 2.12 -2.51
C PHE A 78 -13.34 2.48 -3.41
N LEU A 79 -14.18 3.40 -2.95
CA LEU A 79 -15.38 3.83 -3.67
C LEU A 79 -15.19 5.22 -4.29
N ARG A 80 -15.79 5.45 -5.45
CA ARG A 80 -15.99 6.78 -6.03
C ARG A 80 -17.46 6.95 -6.37
N GLN A 81 -18.09 7.98 -5.80
CA GLN A 81 -19.52 8.23 -5.97
C GLN A 81 -20.38 6.98 -5.66
N GLY A 82 -20.03 6.26 -4.60
CA GLY A 82 -20.71 5.03 -4.17
C GLY A 82 -20.43 3.78 -5.01
N LYS A 83 -19.61 3.87 -6.06
CA LYS A 83 -19.26 2.72 -6.92
C LYS A 83 -17.87 2.19 -6.59
N PRO A 84 -17.65 0.86 -6.54
CA PRO A 84 -16.32 0.28 -6.41
C PRO A 84 -15.39 0.76 -7.52
N LEU A 85 -14.21 1.25 -7.14
CA LEU A 85 -13.18 1.75 -8.05
C LEU A 85 -12.02 0.78 -8.14
N PHE A 86 -11.44 0.42 -7.00
CA PHE A 86 -10.37 -0.58 -6.90
C PHE A 86 -10.39 -1.24 -5.51
N ILE A 87 -9.70 -2.37 -5.39
CA ILE A 87 -9.50 -3.11 -4.14
C ILE A 87 -8.00 -3.20 -3.82
N SER A 88 -7.65 -3.19 -2.55
CA SER A 88 -6.26 -3.30 -2.07
C SER A 88 -6.19 -4.29 -0.91
N ALA A 89 -5.19 -5.16 -0.90
CA ALA A 89 -4.74 -5.78 0.35
C ALA A 89 -4.06 -4.67 1.17
N HIS A 90 -4.52 -4.48 2.40
CA HIS A 90 -4.28 -3.24 3.13
C HIS A 90 -4.01 -3.48 4.61
N TRP A 91 -3.28 -2.55 5.21
CA TRP A 91 -3.06 -2.53 6.66
C TRP A 91 -3.71 -1.30 7.29
N PRO A 92 -4.16 -1.42 8.55
CA PRO A 92 -4.56 -0.26 9.33
C PRO A 92 -3.47 0.82 9.32
N GLY A 93 -3.89 2.07 9.14
CA GLY A 93 -3.03 3.25 9.10
C GLY A 93 -2.30 3.50 7.78
N LEU A 94 -2.28 2.54 6.85
CA LEU A 94 -1.67 2.76 5.54
C LEU A 94 -2.57 3.71 4.72
N VAL A 95 -2.02 4.80 4.20
CA VAL A 95 -2.76 5.70 3.30
C VAL A 95 -2.41 5.44 1.84
N GLY A 96 -1.16 5.08 1.53
CA GLY A 96 -0.78 4.61 0.20
C GLY A 96 -1.31 3.21 -0.12
N ILE A 97 -0.92 2.63 -1.26
CA ILE A 97 -1.16 1.21 -1.57
C ILE A 97 0.13 0.52 -1.99
N HIS A 98 0.21 -0.77 -1.69
CA HIS A 98 1.32 -1.64 -2.10
C HIS A 98 0.89 -2.67 -3.15
N THR A 99 -0.33 -3.16 -3.04
CA THR A 99 -0.90 -4.20 -3.88
C THR A 99 -2.36 -3.87 -4.12
N GLY A 100 -2.81 -3.85 -5.36
CA GLY A 100 -4.21 -3.56 -5.64
C GLY A 100 -4.66 -3.99 -7.03
N MET A 101 -5.97 -3.97 -7.22
CA MET A 101 -6.62 -4.26 -8.50
C MET A 101 -7.72 -3.25 -8.75
N ARG A 102 -7.64 -2.55 -9.88
CA ARG A 102 -8.71 -1.71 -10.38
C ARG A 102 -9.77 -2.57 -11.06
N PHE A 103 -11.04 -2.37 -10.69
CA PHE A 103 -12.14 -3.16 -11.27
C PHE A 103 -12.27 -2.91 -12.77
N GLY A 104 -12.34 -3.99 -13.55
CA GLY A 104 -12.47 -3.93 -15.01
C GLY A 104 -11.25 -3.35 -15.73
N GLY A 105 -10.09 -3.28 -15.06
CA GLY A 105 -8.87 -2.70 -15.62
C GLY A 105 -7.66 -3.54 -15.30
N TRP A 106 -6.73 -2.95 -14.56
CA TRP A 106 -5.39 -3.47 -14.32
C TRP A 106 -5.13 -3.70 -12.83
N SER A 107 -4.11 -4.50 -12.54
CA SER A 107 -3.62 -4.75 -11.19
C SER A 107 -2.18 -4.30 -11.03
N PHE A 108 -1.80 -4.05 -9.78
CA PHE A 108 -0.53 -3.49 -9.38
C PHE A 108 0.02 -4.26 -8.21
N GLU A 109 1.32 -4.49 -8.25
CA GLU A 109 2.12 -4.80 -7.07
C GLU A 109 3.41 -4.00 -7.12
N GLN A 110 4.01 -3.81 -5.96
CA GLN A 110 5.38 -3.35 -5.84
C GLN A 110 6.24 -4.46 -5.25
N ASN A 111 7.47 -4.61 -5.75
CA ASN A 111 8.52 -5.39 -5.13
C ASN A 111 9.68 -4.47 -4.76
N THR A 112 10.23 -4.64 -3.56
CA THR A 112 11.39 -3.90 -3.07
C THR A 112 12.57 -3.99 -4.03
N ARG A 113 13.29 -2.88 -4.22
CA ARG A 113 14.58 -2.86 -4.92
C ARG A 113 15.62 -2.16 -4.06
N PHE A 114 16.55 -2.95 -3.50
CA PHE A 114 17.55 -2.55 -2.49
C PHE A 114 18.68 -1.65 -3.02
N HIS A 115 18.38 -0.55 -3.70
CA HIS A 115 19.40 0.36 -4.24
C HIS A 115 19.33 1.78 -3.68
N SER A 116 18.34 2.08 -2.85
CA SER A 116 18.13 3.39 -2.24
C SER A 116 18.86 3.49 -0.92
N LYS A 117 19.67 4.53 -0.72
CA LYS A 117 20.12 4.94 0.61
C LYS A 117 19.07 5.88 1.20
N ASP A 118 18.84 5.82 2.52
CA ASP A 118 17.88 6.71 3.20
C ASP A 118 18.15 8.19 2.90
N ALA A 119 19.42 8.58 2.76
CA ALA A 119 19.83 9.93 2.37
C ALA A 119 19.33 10.33 0.97
N ASP A 120 19.32 9.41 0.01
CA ASP A 120 18.84 9.65 -1.35
C ASP A 120 17.31 9.78 -1.36
N VAL A 121 16.62 8.99 -0.53
CA VAL A 121 15.16 9.10 -0.34
C VAL A 121 14.81 10.46 0.25
N LEU A 122 15.49 10.89 1.32
CA LEU A 122 15.26 12.19 1.95
C LEU A 122 15.56 13.34 0.99
N TYR A 123 16.69 13.28 0.29
CA TYR A 123 17.03 14.27 -0.73
C TYR A 123 15.98 14.33 -1.83
N GLY A 124 15.54 13.18 -2.34
CA GLY A 124 14.47 13.08 -3.32
C GLY A 124 13.18 13.74 -2.84
N LEU A 125 12.74 13.46 -1.62
CA LEU A 125 11.56 14.08 -1.01
C LEU A 125 11.72 15.61 -0.89
N MET A 126 12.91 16.11 -0.52
CA MET A 126 13.19 17.55 -0.49
C MET A 126 13.12 18.21 -1.87
N GLN A 127 13.42 17.45 -2.93
CA GLN A 127 13.28 17.89 -4.32
C GLN A 127 11.87 17.69 -4.89
N GLY A 128 10.90 17.27 -4.08
CA GLY A 128 9.52 17.06 -4.50
C GLY A 128 9.21 15.67 -5.06
N SER A 129 10.10 14.69 -4.85
CA SER A 129 9.77 13.29 -5.12
C SER A 129 8.61 12.84 -4.22
N GLU A 130 7.88 11.84 -4.67
CA GLU A 130 6.76 11.26 -3.94
C GLU A 130 7.07 9.82 -3.53
N GLY A 131 6.61 9.42 -2.34
CA GLY A 131 6.70 8.02 -1.93
C GLY A 131 5.84 7.13 -2.85
N PHE A 132 6.38 5.96 -3.22
CA PHE A 132 5.78 5.11 -4.24
C PHE A 132 4.33 4.72 -3.92
N ALA A 133 4.02 4.43 -2.64
CA ALA A 133 2.69 3.97 -2.25
C ALA A 133 1.61 5.05 -2.46
N PHE A 134 1.96 6.33 -2.26
CA PHE A 134 1.06 7.45 -2.59
C PHE A 134 0.90 7.59 -4.10
N ARG A 135 2.00 7.51 -4.85
CA ARG A 135 1.97 7.62 -6.31
C ARG A 135 1.11 6.51 -6.91
N ALA A 136 1.33 5.26 -6.51
CA ALA A 136 0.56 4.10 -6.94
C ALA A 136 -0.94 4.29 -6.66
N ARG A 137 -1.30 4.76 -5.45
CA ARG A 137 -2.69 5.03 -5.10
C ARG A 137 -3.31 6.10 -6.01
N ARG A 138 -2.60 7.21 -6.29
CA ARG A 138 -3.12 8.26 -7.18
C ARG A 138 -3.36 7.75 -8.60
N ILE A 139 -2.47 6.91 -9.13
CA ILE A 139 -2.64 6.29 -10.45
C ILE A 139 -3.87 5.37 -10.42
N MET A 140 -4.01 4.52 -9.39
CA MET A 140 -5.20 3.68 -9.20
C MET A 140 -6.49 4.48 -9.04
N GLU A 141 -6.43 5.70 -8.50
CA GLU A 141 -7.60 6.58 -8.41
C GLU A 141 -7.91 7.26 -9.75
N ALA A 142 -6.90 7.71 -10.50
CA ALA A 142 -7.08 8.57 -11.67
C ALA A 142 -7.20 7.81 -13.00
N THR A 143 -6.50 6.69 -13.14
CA THR A 143 -6.23 6.06 -14.44
C THR A 143 -7.07 4.80 -14.63
N ALA A 144 -7.88 4.76 -15.69
CA ALA A 144 -8.82 3.67 -15.94
C ALA A 144 -8.20 2.47 -16.65
N ASP A 145 -7.41 2.74 -17.68
CA ASP A 145 -6.80 1.77 -18.58
C ASP A 145 -5.36 1.42 -18.19
N PHE A 146 -4.88 0.29 -18.70
CA PHE A 146 -3.54 -0.22 -18.42
C PHE A 146 -2.47 0.59 -19.14
N GLU A 147 -2.73 0.97 -20.39
CA GLU A 147 -1.81 1.64 -21.29
C GLU A 147 -1.36 2.99 -20.74
N THR A 148 -2.28 3.75 -20.15
CA THR A 148 -1.97 5.01 -19.47
C THR A 148 -1.31 4.77 -18.11
N ALA A 149 -1.61 3.65 -17.43
CA ALA A 149 -1.08 3.36 -16.10
C ALA A 149 0.42 3.01 -16.10
N VAL A 150 0.95 2.52 -17.22
CA VAL A 150 2.36 2.11 -17.36
C VAL A 150 3.30 3.21 -17.90
N GLN A 151 2.78 4.42 -18.20
CA GLN A 151 3.56 5.59 -18.64
C GLN A 151 4.01 6.45 -17.45
#